data_AF-A0A7Y3XUR5-F1
#
_entry.id   AF-A0A7Y3XUR5-F1
#
_cell.length_a   1.000
_cell.length_b   1.000
_cell.length_c   1.000
_cell.angle_alpha   90.00
_cell.angle_beta   90.00
_cell.angle_gamma   90.00
#
_symmetry.space_group_name_H-M   'P 1'
#
loop_
_entity.id
_entity.type
_entity.pdbx_description
1 polymer ?
#
loop_
_entity_poly.entity_id
_entity_poly.type
_entity_poly.pdbx_seq_one_letter_code
_entity_poly.pdbx_strand_id
1 'polypeptide(L)' 'MQGRIIKTVDINQTGHGQLKVYAANLSQGIYQYSIVVDGKIIDTKKMLVEK' A
#
# COMPACT_ATOMS: atom_id res chain seq x y z
N MET A 1 -1.75 -10.21 16.16
CA MET A 1 -1.83 -10.23 14.67
C MET A 1 -0.52 -9.69 14.13
N GLN A 2 0.31 -10.54 13.54
CA GLN A 2 1.55 -10.08 12.89
C GLN A 2 1.22 -9.74 11.44
N GLY A 3 1.29 -8.45 11.09
CA GLY A 3 1.16 -8.03 9.71
C GLY A 3 2.35 -8.55 8.88
N ARG A 4 2.08 -9.07 7.68
CA ARG A 4 3.12 -9.49 6.73
C ARG A 4 3.17 -8.50 5.58
N ILE A 5 4.37 -8.03 5.24
CA ILE A 5 4.59 -7.29 3.99
C ILE A 5 4.44 -8.28 2.84
N ILE A 6 3.46 -8.04 1.98
CA ILE A 6 3.17 -8.88 0.81
C ILE A 6 3.64 -8.26 -0.51
N LYS A 7 3.87 -6.94 -0.53
CA LYS A 7 4.32 -6.21 -1.70
C LYS A 7 5.03 -4.91 -1.29
N THR A 8 6.11 -4.62 -1.97
CA THR A 8 6.83 -3.33 -1.93
C THR A 8 6.90 -2.80 -3.36
N VAL A 9 6.74 -1.48 -3.52
CA VAL A 9 6.83 -0.81 -4.82
C VAL A 9 7.71 0.41 -4.64
N ASP A 10 8.81 0.48 -5.39
CA ASP A 10 9.69 1.64 -5.39
C ASP A 10 9.08 2.77 -6.21
N ILE A 11 9.01 3.96 -5.61
CA ILE A 11 8.49 5.18 -6.25
C ILE A 11 9.67 6.10 -6.57
N ASN A 12 10.13 6.08 -7.82
CA ASN A 12 11.30 6.87 -8.28
C ASN A 12 10.93 8.27 -8.81
N GLN A 13 9.70 8.72 -8.58
CA GLN A 13 9.15 9.97 -9.08
C GLN A 13 8.71 10.85 -7.91
N THR A 14 8.98 12.16 -8.01
CA THR A 14 8.70 13.15 -6.98
C THR A 14 7.61 14.12 -7.43
N GLY A 15 6.98 14.80 -6.46
CA GLY A 15 5.87 15.73 -6.73
C GLY A 15 4.51 15.05 -6.77
N HIS A 16 3.52 15.74 -7.35
CA HIS A 16 2.16 15.21 -7.44
C HIS A 16 2.10 14.05 -8.43
N GLY A 17 1.48 12.96 -8.00
CA GLY A 17 1.32 11.77 -8.83
C GLY A 17 0.18 10.89 -8.32
N GLN A 18 -0.13 9.86 -9.10
CA GLN A 18 -1.11 8.85 -8.74
C GLN A 18 -0.47 7.46 -8.85
N LEU A 19 -0.67 6.63 -7.83
CA LEU A 19 -0.34 5.21 -7.84
C LEU A 19 -1.63 4.41 -7.83
N LYS A 20 -1.88 3.62 -8.88
CA LYS A 20 -3.01 2.69 -8.92
C LYS A 20 -2.60 1.35 -8.32
N VAL A 21 -3.23 0.95 -7.22
CA VAL A 21 -3.01 -0.32 -6.54
C VAL A 21 -4.14 -1.28 -6.91
N TYR A 22 -3.82 -2.37 -7.62
CA TYR A 22 -4.81 -3.37 -8.02
C TYR A 22 -4.97 -4.45 -6.95
N ALA A 23 -6.21 -4.63 -6.48
CA ALA A 23 -6.57 -5.65 -5.49
C ALA A 23 -7.00 -7.00 -6.08
N ALA A 24 -7.05 -7.13 -7.41
CA ALA A 24 -7.66 -8.28 -8.09
C ALA A 24 -7.09 -9.67 -7.70
N ASN A 25 -5.83 -9.72 -7.27
CA ASN A 25 -5.16 -10.95 -6.84
C ASN A 25 -4.99 -11.04 -5.31
N LEU A 26 -5.60 -10.14 -4.54
CA LEU A 26 -5.60 -10.20 -3.08
C LEU A 26 -6.78 -11.04 -2.60
N SER A 27 -6.54 -11.88 -1.59
CA SER A 27 -7.63 -12.57 -0.89
C SER A 27 -8.55 -11.56 -0.21
N GLN A 28 -9.78 -11.98 0.11
CA GLN A 28 -10.69 -11.17 0.91
C GLN A 28 -10.05 -10.85 2.27
N GLY A 29 -10.13 -9.58 2.69
CA GLY A 29 -9.55 -9.14 3.95
C GLY A 29 -9.22 -7.66 4.02
N ILE A 30 -8.68 -7.26 5.16
CA ILE A 30 -8.25 -5.88 5.41
C ILE A 30 -6.75 -5.77 5.12
N TYR A 31 -6.41 -4.84 4.24
CA TYR A 31 -5.04 -4.53 3.88
C TYR A 31 -4.68 -3.11 4.32
N GLN A 32 -3.44 -2.93 4.74
CA GLN A 32 -2.88 -1.62 5.03
C GLN A 32 -1.75 -1.34 4.03
N TYR A 33 -1.67 -0.11 3.56
CA TYR A 33 -0.56 0.34 2.74
C TYR A 33 -0.09 1.69 3.27
N SER A 34 1.23 1.82 3.37
CA SER A 34 1.91 2.99 3.88
C SER A 34 2.83 3.53 2.81
N ILE A 35 2.85 4.85 2.65
CA ILE A 35 3.86 5.52 1.82
C ILE A 35 5.01 5.96 2.71
N VAL A 36 6.23 5.61 2.28
CA VAL A 36 7.47 5.88 3.02
C VAL A 36 8.32 6.83 2.19
N VAL A 37 8.71 7.96 2.78
CA VAL A 37 9.60 8.96 2.18
C VAL A 37 10.76 9.19 3.15
N ASP A 38 11.99 9.08 2.67
CA ASP A 38 13.22 9.22 3.47
C ASP A 38 13.21 8.36 4.75
N GLY A 39 12.70 7.13 4.63
CA GLY A 39 12.60 6.18 5.75
C GLY A 39 11.47 6.47 6.75
N LYS A 40 10.62 7.48 6.51
CA LYS A 40 9.50 7.85 7.38
C LYS A 40 8.16 7.53 6.72
N ILE A 41 7.23 6.97 7.48
CA ILE A 41 5.84 6.78 7.03
C ILE A 41 5.16 8.15 7.04
N ILE A 42 4.69 8.60 5.88
CA ILE A 42 3.99 9.90 5.75
C ILE A 42 2.47 9.76 5.75
N ASP A 43 1.95 8.61 5.34
CA ASP A 43 0.52 8.28 5.39
C ASP A 43 0.33 6.76 5.43
N THR A 44 -0.79 6.31 5.99
CA THR A 44 -1.21 4.91 5.98
C THR A 44 -2.71 4.86 5.76
N LYS A 45 -3.12 4.08 4.75
CA LYS A 45 -4.53 3.86 4.45
C LYS A 45 -4.87 2.40 4.57
N LYS A 46 -6.17 2.14 4.77
CA LYS A 46 -6.73 0.78 4.83
C LYS A 46 -7.64 0.56 3.64
N MET A 47 -7.62 -0.66 3.12
CA MET A 47 -8.52 -1.12 2.07
C MET A 47 -9.18 -2.41 2.54
N LEU A 48 -10.50 -2.48 2.41
CA LEU A 48 -11.25 -3.72 2.51
C LEU A 48 -11.34 -4.32 1.11
N VAL A 49 -10.82 -5.53 0.94
CA VAL A 49 -11.05 -6.34 -0.26
C VAL A 49 -12.21 -7.27 0.04
N GLU A 50 -13.28 -7.11 -0.71
CA GLU A 50 -14.47 -7.96 -0.71
C GLU A 50 -14.64 -8.56 -2.10
N LYS A 51 -15.17 -9.78 -2.17
CA LYS A 51 -15.30 -10.56 -3.40
C LYS A 51 -16.74 -10.57 -3.87
#